data_AF-A0A2P4Y8L6-F1
#
_entry.id   AF-A0A2P4Y8L6-F1
#
_cell.length_a   1.000
_cell.length_b   1.000
_cell.length_c   1.000
_cell.angle_alpha   90.00
_cell.angle_beta   90.00
_cell.angle_gamma   90.00
#
_symmetry.space_group_name_H-M   'P 1'
#
loop_
_entity.id
_entity.type
_entity.pdbx_description
1 polymer ?
#
loop_
_entity_poly.entity_id
_entity_poly.type
_entity_poly.pdbx_seq_one_letter_code
_entity_poly.pdbx_strand_id
1 'polypeptide(L)'
;MALLCEASKFKIPFNPTAGEVHRREQGAPWRIKADEQIAALNAEEKEDQREKRRWGLAKQVQDGLMHNFNINYGVAELSTLIKEGMTLKNDPPSRDLTSQEVNYVQFLAAAEKYDLKQIVLLLEKFPKGRAGGKRK
;
A
#
# COMPACT_ATOMS: atom_id res chain seq x y z
N MET A 1 -30.29 -64.76 -7.04
CA MET A 1 -29.81 -63.98 -8.20
C MET A 1 -29.33 -62.63 -7.68
N ALA A 2 -28.06 -62.52 -7.33
CA ALA A 2 -27.48 -61.29 -6.79
C ALA A 2 -27.20 -60.32 -7.94
N LEU A 3 -27.85 -59.15 -7.92
CA LEU A 3 -27.53 -58.05 -8.83
C LEU A 3 -26.20 -57.45 -8.39
N LEU A 4 -25.12 -57.91 -9.03
CA LEU A 4 -23.83 -57.24 -9.01
C LEU A 4 -24.01 -55.87 -9.67
N CYS A 5 -24.20 -54.83 -8.88
CA CYS A 5 -23.93 -53.46 -9.30
C CYS A 5 -22.44 -53.37 -9.60
N GLU A 6 -22.05 -53.62 -10.86
CA GLU A 6 -20.77 -53.17 -11.36
C GLU A 6 -20.74 -51.66 -11.22
N ALA A 7 -20.02 -51.16 -10.22
CA ALA A 7 -19.58 -49.78 -10.19
C ALA A 7 -18.79 -49.56 -11.48
N SER A 8 -19.45 -48.98 -12.49
CA SER A 8 -18.82 -48.64 -13.76
C SER A 8 -17.56 -47.85 -13.44
N LYS A 9 -16.40 -48.48 -13.68
CA LYS A 9 -15.09 -47.86 -13.58
C LYS A 9 -14.99 -46.87 -14.75
N PHE A 10 -15.73 -45.77 -14.67
CA PHE A 10 -15.49 -44.61 -15.52
C PHE A 10 -14.08 -44.12 -15.18
N LYS A 11 -13.10 -44.59 -15.96
CA LYS A 11 -11.79 -43.94 -16.02
C LYS A 11 -12.08 -42.51 -16.45
N ILE A 12 -11.85 -41.55 -15.56
CA ILE A 12 -11.78 -40.15 -15.94
C ILE A 12 -10.67 -40.10 -17.00
N PRO A 13 -10.98 -39.87 -18.28
CA PRO A 13 -10.05 -40.15 -19.37
C PRO A 13 -8.82 -39.24 -19.32
N PHE A 14 -8.93 -38.10 -18.63
CA PHE A 14 -7.85 -37.17 -18.35
C PHE A 14 -8.31 -36.25 -17.20
N ASN A 15 -7.47 -36.02 -16.18
CA ASN A 15 -7.74 -34.95 -15.22
C ASN A 15 -7.48 -33.63 -15.96
N PRO A 16 -8.51 -32.80 -16.25
CA PRO A 16 -8.29 -31.55 -16.94
C PRO A 16 -7.28 -30.71 -16.16
N THR A 17 -6.42 -30.02 -16.89
CA THR A 17 -5.47 -29.12 -16.25
C THR A 17 -6.21 -27.99 -15.53
N ALA A 18 -5.59 -27.43 -14.49
CA ALA A 18 -6.19 -26.31 -13.76
C ALA A 18 -6.59 -25.14 -14.70
N GLY A 19 -5.82 -24.92 -15.77
CA GLY A 19 -6.13 -23.93 -16.81
C GLY A 19 -7.33 -24.28 -17.69
N GLU A 20 -7.56 -25.56 -18.00
CA GLU A 20 -8.74 -26.00 -18.74
C GLU A 20 -10.02 -25.90 -17.91
N VAL A 21 -9.95 -26.26 -16.62
CA VAL A 21 -11.06 -26.06 -15.68
C VAL A 21 -11.37 -24.57 -15.54
N HIS A 22 -10.33 -23.72 -15.40
CA HIS A 22 -10.50 -22.28 -15.32
C HIS A 22 -11.19 -21.67 -16.55
N ARG A 23 -10.83 -22.09 -17.77
CA ARG A 23 -11.51 -21.66 -19.00
C ARG A 23 -12.96 -22.15 -19.09
N ARG A 24 -13.21 -23.41 -18.73
CA ARG A 24 -14.56 -24.00 -18.80
C ARG A 24 -15.54 -23.36 -17.83
N GLU A 25 -15.05 -22.97 -16.66
CA GLU A 25 -15.83 -22.32 -15.62
C GLU A 25 -15.88 -20.79 -15.77
N GLN A 26 -15.24 -20.24 -16.81
CA GLN A 26 -15.24 -18.81 -17.07
C GLN A 26 -16.67 -18.30 -17.29
N GLY A 27 -17.13 -17.39 -16.44
CA GLY A 27 -18.50 -16.86 -16.47
C GLY A 27 -19.53 -17.67 -15.67
N ALA A 28 -19.13 -18.77 -15.01
CA ALA A 28 -20.03 -19.46 -14.09
C ALA A 28 -20.36 -18.56 -12.88
N PRO A 29 -21.60 -18.57 -12.34
CA PRO A 29 -22.01 -17.66 -11.27
C PRO A 29 -21.15 -17.75 -10.00
N TRP A 30 -20.64 -18.94 -9.66
CA TRP A 30 -19.74 -19.12 -8.52
C TRP A 30 -18.34 -18.55 -8.76
N ARG A 31 -17.85 -18.58 -10.01
CA ARG A 31 -16.58 -17.95 -10.39
C ARG A 31 -16.69 -16.44 -10.35
N ILE A 32 -17.75 -15.86 -10.92
CA ILE A 32 -17.98 -14.41 -10.88
C ILE A 32 -18.00 -13.91 -9.43
N LYS A 33 -18.76 -14.58 -8.55
CA LYS A 33 -18.80 -14.23 -7.12
C LYS A 33 -17.43 -14.39 -6.43
N ALA A 34 -16.68 -15.44 -6.75
CA ALA A 34 -15.35 -15.65 -6.21
C ALA A 34 -14.36 -14.58 -6.70
N ASP A 35 -14.40 -14.24 -7.98
CA ASP A 35 -13.55 -13.22 -8.60
C ASP A 35 -13.87 -11.82 -8.04
N GLU A 36 -15.15 -11.51 -7.82
CA GLU A 36 -15.59 -10.28 -7.14
C GLU A 36 -15.07 -10.21 -5.70
N GLN A 37 -15.15 -11.32 -4.94
CA GLN A 37 -14.60 -11.39 -3.59
C GLN A 37 -13.08 -11.24 -3.58
N ILE A 38 -12.38 -11.91 -4.49
CA ILE A 38 -10.92 -11.81 -4.64
C ILE A 38 -10.54 -10.37 -5.01
N ALA A 39 -11.27 -9.73 -5.92
CA ALA A 39 -11.03 -8.35 -6.30
C ALA A 39 -11.20 -7.39 -5.10
N ALA A 40 -12.23 -7.60 -4.28
CA ALA A 40 -12.44 -6.82 -3.06
C ALA A 40 -11.30 -7.01 -2.05
N LEU A 41 -10.91 -8.26 -1.79
CA LEU A 41 -9.79 -8.58 -0.88
C LEU A 41 -8.46 -8.01 -1.38
N ASN A 42 -8.19 -8.10 -2.68
CA ASN A 42 -6.99 -7.53 -3.28
C ASN A 42 -6.96 -6.00 -3.19
N ALA A 43 -8.12 -5.35 -3.28
CA ALA A 43 -8.22 -3.90 -3.11
C ALA A 43 -7.88 -3.49 -1.67
N GLU A 44 -8.45 -4.20 -0.68
CA GLU A 44 -8.14 -4.00 0.74
C GLU A 44 -6.66 -4.24 1.04
N GLU A 45 -6.10 -5.37 0.57
CA GLU A 45 -4.70 -5.69 0.78
C GLU A 45 -3.76 -4.65 0.16
N LYS A 46 -4.14 -4.08 -0.98
CA LYS A 46 -3.36 -3.02 -1.63
C LYS A 46 -3.31 -1.74 -0.79
N GLU A 47 -4.42 -1.38 -0.14
CA GLU A 47 -4.46 -0.23 0.78
C GLU A 47 -3.63 -0.51 2.04
N ASP A 48 -3.72 -1.71 2.61
CA ASP A 48 -2.91 -2.14 3.75
C ASP A 48 -1.41 -2.11 3.44
N GLN A 49 -1.01 -2.60 2.27
CA GLN A 49 0.37 -2.57 1.83
C GLN A 49 0.88 -1.13 1.64
N ARG A 50 0.03 -0.24 1.10
CA ARG A 50 0.35 1.20 0.99
C ARG A 50 0.54 1.82 2.36
N GLU A 51 -0.34 1.51 3.31
CA GLU A 51 -0.23 2.03 4.67
C GLU A 51 1.05 1.51 5.37
N LYS A 52 1.33 0.20 5.29
CA LYS A 52 2.55 -0.40 5.84
C LYS A 52 3.80 0.24 5.24
N ARG A 53 3.82 0.45 3.91
CA ARG A 53 4.94 1.12 3.22
C ARG A 53 5.12 2.55 3.71
N ARG A 54 4.02 3.30 3.87
CA ARG A 54 4.04 4.66 4.40
C ARG A 54 4.64 4.73 5.81
N TRP A 55 4.16 3.88 6.71
CA TRP A 55 4.69 3.82 8.08
C TRP A 55 6.14 3.35 8.14
N GLY A 56 6.51 2.37 7.32
CA GLY A 56 7.89 1.90 7.20
C GLY A 56 8.83 3.01 6.75
N LEU A 57 8.43 3.78 5.73
CA LEU A 57 9.21 4.91 5.23
C LEU A 57 9.34 6.03 6.28
N ALA A 58 8.24 6.37 6.97
CA ALA A 58 8.25 7.37 8.04
C ALA A 58 9.21 6.98 9.17
N LYS A 59 9.21 5.70 9.57
CA LYS A 59 10.12 5.17 10.58
C LYS A 59 11.58 5.23 10.13
N GLN A 60 11.86 4.79 8.90
CA GLN A 60 13.20 4.82 8.34
C GLN A 60 13.77 6.26 8.31
N VAL A 61 12.95 7.22 7.89
CA VAL A 61 13.33 8.65 7.89
C VAL A 61 13.53 9.16 9.31
N GLN A 62 12.66 8.83 10.27
CA GLN A 62 12.81 9.23 11.67
C GLN A 62 14.12 8.71 12.29
N ASP A 63 14.43 7.44 12.07
CA ASP A 63 15.68 6.83 12.53
C ASP A 63 16.87 7.56 11.89
N GLY A 64 16.82 7.80 10.57
CA GLY A 64 17.85 8.56 9.86
C GLY A 64 18.07 9.97 10.38
N LEU A 65 17.00 10.71 10.65
CA LEU A 65 17.03 12.07 11.20
C LEU A 65 17.61 12.10 12.61
N MET A 66 17.21 11.15 13.45
CA MET A 66 17.72 11.04 14.82
C MET A 66 19.21 10.72 14.83
N HIS A 67 19.65 9.75 14.03
CA HIS A 67 21.04 9.31 14.03
C HIS A 67 22.03 10.29 13.37
N ASN A 68 21.62 10.97 12.29
CA ASN A 68 22.54 11.82 11.52
C ASN A 68 22.48 13.31 11.91
N PHE A 69 21.31 13.78 12.36
CA PHE A 69 21.06 15.21 12.60
C PHE A 69 20.58 15.49 14.04
N ASN A 70 20.42 14.46 14.88
CA ASN A 70 19.86 14.57 16.23
C ASN A 70 18.49 15.27 16.26
N ILE A 71 17.69 15.07 15.22
CA ILE A 71 16.34 15.62 15.08
C ILE A 71 15.34 14.53 15.46
N ASN A 72 14.65 14.73 16.59
CA ASN A 72 13.55 13.86 17.00
C ASN A 72 12.23 14.42 16.43
N TYR A 73 11.76 13.82 15.34
CA TYR A 73 10.49 14.16 14.71
C TYR A 73 9.54 12.97 14.80
N GLY A 74 8.26 13.21 15.09
CA GLY A 74 7.31 12.12 15.33
C GLY A 74 7.06 11.27 14.09
N VAL A 75 7.13 9.94 14.21
CA VAL A 75 6.83 9.02 13.10
C VAL A 75 5.41 9.24 12.55
N ALA A 76 4.44 9.53 13.42
CA ALA A 76 3.06 9.82 13.02
C ALA A 76 2.93 11.11 12.20
N GLU A 77 3.72 12.14 12.53
CA GLU A 77 3.75 13.40 11.79
C GLU A 77 4.39 13.18 10.42
N LEU A 78 5.54 12.50 10.34
CA LEU A 78 6.18 12.13 9.07
C LEU A 78 5.25 11.28 8.20
N SER A 79 4.56 10.33 8.81
CA SER A 79 3.59 9.46 8.12
C SER A 79 2.42 10.27 7.54
N THR A 80 2.01 11.36 8.20
CA THR A 80 1.00 12.29 7.68
C THR A 80 1.54 13.10 6.50
N LEU A 81 2.75 13.67 6.62
CA LEU A 81 3.40 14.40 5.52
C LEU A 81 3.58 13.53 4.27
N ILE A 82 4.02 12.28 4.46
CA ILE A 82 4.17 11.28 3.39
C ILE A 82 2.80 10.94 2.79
N LYS A 83 1.75 10.80 3.61
CA LYS A 83 0.39 10.53 3.14
C LYS A 83 -0.09 11.63 2.20
N GLU A 84 0.04 12.89 2.61
CA GLU A 84 -0.39 14.03 1.80
C GLU A 84 0.36 14.09 0.47
N GLY A 85 1.68 13.88 0.49
CA GLY A 85 2.48 13.78 -0.73
C GLY A 85 2.07 12.61 -1.64
N MET A 86 1.72 11.44 -1.07
CA MET A 86 1.26 10.28 -1.83
C MET A 86 -0.12 10.53 -2.45
N THR A 87 -1.03 11.17 -1.72
CA THR A 87 -2.35 11.56 -2.24
C THR A 87 -2.20 12.50 -3.43
N LEU A 88 -1.39 13.56 -3.30
CA LEU A 88 -1.15 14.52 -4.39
C LEU A 88 -0.47 13.90 -5.62
N LYS A 89 0.37 12.87 -5.42
CA LYS A 89 1.03 12.13 -6.51
C LYS A 89 0.08 11.19 -7.25
N ASN A 90 -0.84 10.55 -6.53
CA ASN A 90 -1.77 9.57 -7.11
C ASN A 90 -3.05 10.21 -7.67
N ASP A 91 -3.52 11.28 -7.05
CA ASP A 91 -4.73 12.02 -7.41
C ASP A 91 -4.42 13.53 -7.44
N PRO A 92 -3.71 14.01 -8.48
CA PRO A 92 -3.35 15.41 -8.59
C PRO A 92 -4.60 16.26 -8.86
N PRO A 93 -4.74 17.42 -8.20
CA PRO A 93 -5.85 18.31 -8.48
C PRO A 93 -5.80 18.82 -9.93
N SER A 94 -6.96 19.13 -10.52
CA SER A 94 -7.04 19.68 -11.88
C SER A 94 -6.48 21.10 -12.01
N ARG A 95 -6.16 21.75 -10.88
CA ARG A 95 -5.50 23.05 -10.81
C ARG A 95 -4.00 22.89 -10.56
N ASP A 96 -3.25 23.96 -10.80
CA ASP A 96 -1.85 24.01 -10.40
C ASP A 96 -1.69 23.78 -8.89
N LEU A 97 -0.61 23.09 -8.53
CA LEU A 97 -0.25 22.83 -7.14
C LEU A 97 0.13 24.14 -6.46
N THR A 98 -0.41 24.34 -5.27
CA THR A 98 0.04 25.41 -4.37
C THR A 98 1.46 25.16 -3.89
N SER A 99 2.15 26.21 -3.44
CA SER A 99 3.51 26.08 -2.88
C SER A 99 3.58 25.06 -1.74
N GLN A 100 2.53 24.95 -0.92
CA GLN A 100 2.47 23.98 0.17
C GLN A 100 2.33 22.54 -0.36
N GLU A 101 1.46 22.31 -1.34
CA GLU A 101 1.29 20.99 -1.98
C GLU A 101 2.58 20.54 -2.68
N VAL A 102 3.30 21.47 -3.32
CA VAL A 102 4.63 21.20 -3.89
C VAL A 102 5.61 20.75 -2.80
N ASN A 103 5.60 21.37 -1.62
CA ASN A 103 6.46 20.93 -0.51
C ASN A 103 6.16 19.49 -0.08
N TYR A 104 4.90 19.07 -0.02
CA TYR A 104 4.54 17.68 0.31
C TYR A 104 5.03 16.68 -0.74
N VAL A 105 4.90 17.01 -2.02
CA VAL A 105 5.41 16.15 -3.11
C VAL A 105 6.94 16.09 -3.09
N GLN A 106 7.62 17.22 -2.86
CA GLN A 106 9.07 17.26 -2.70
C GLN A 106 9.54 16.47 -1.47
N PHE A 107 8.80 16.56 -0.36
CA PHE A 107 9.07 15.81 0.86
C PHE A 107 8.96 14.31 0.61
N LEU A 108 7.89 13.86 -0.06
CA LEU A 108 7.73 12.47 -0.46
C LEU A 108 8.90 12.01 -1.35
N ALA A 109 9.28 12.79 -2.36
CA ALA A 109 10.39 12.45 -3.24
C ALA A 109 11.73 12.35 -2.51
N ALA A 110 11.97 13.24 -1.53
CA ALA A 110 13.16 13.19 -0.69
C ALA A 110 13.15 11.96 0.23
N ALA A 111 12.00 11.63 0.82
CA ALA A 111 11.81 10.42 1.63
C ALA A 111 12.02 9.14 0.81
N GLU A 112 11.42 9.02 -0.38
CA GLU A 112 11.60 7.89 -1.29
C GLU A 112 13.07 7.68 -1.70
N LYS A 113 13.83 8.76 -1.86
CA LYS A 113 15.28 8.73 -2.18
C LYS A 113 16.18 8.61 -0.95
N TYR A 114 15.62 8.68 0.24
CA TYR A 114 16.35 8.73 1.51
C TYR A 114 17.36 9.91 1.58
N ASP A 115 17.02 11.06 0.98
CA ASP A 115 17.84 12.27 1.05
C ASP A 115 17.54 13.03 2.35
N LEU A 116 18.22 12.61 3.42
CA LEU A 116 18.01 13.17 4.76
C LEU A 116 18.34 14.67 4.84
N LYS A 117 19.29 15.18 4.04
CA LYS A 117 19.64 16.61 4.05
C LYS A 117 18.50 17.45 3.51
N GLN A 118 17.92 17.02 2.39
CA GLN A 118 16.77 17.69 1.80
C GLN A 118 15.53 17.60 2.70
N ILE A 119 15.32 16.46 3.35
CA ILE A 119 14.23 16.28 4.32
C ILE A 119 14.35 17.31 5.45
N VAL A 120 15.54 17.50 6.04
CA VAL A 120 15.76 18.48 7.12
C VAL A 120 15.37 19.90 6.68
N LEU A 121 15.79 20.32 5.48
CA LEU A 121 15.44 21.65 4.95
C LEU A 121 13.93 21.81 4.71
N LEU A 122 13.26 20.75 4.25
CA LEU A 122 11.82 20.77 4.01
C LEU A 122 11.01 20.76 5.30
N LEU A 123 11.51 20.12 6.36
CA LEU A 123 10.82 20.09 7.67
C LEU A 123 10.61 21.48 8.27
N GLU A 124 11.46 22.46 7.97
CA GLU A 124 11.28 23.85 8.41
C GLU A 124 10.05 24.53 7.78
N LYS A 125 9.63 24.06 6.61
CA LYS A 125 8.47 24.59 5.87
C LYS A 125 7.14 24.02 6.35
N PHE A 126 7.17 22.94 7.11
CA PHE A 126 5.97 22.34 7.68
C PHE A 126 5.76 22.86 9.10
N PRO A 127 4.52 23.24 9.47
CA PRO A 127 4.23 23.63 10.84
C PRO A 127 4.52 22.43 11.74
N LYS A 128 5.47 22.59 12.67
CA LYS A 128 5.72 21.57 13.70
C LYS A 128 4.42 21.40 14.48
N GLY A 129 3.86 20.19 14.48
CA GLY A 129 2.77 19.86 15.38
C GLY A 129 3.22 20.20 16.79
N ARG A 130 2.32 20.80 17.57
CA ARG A 130 2.57 21.12 18.98
C ARG A 130 2.74 19.82 19.77
N ALA A 131 3.91 19.20 19.71
CA ALA A 131 4.25 18.03 20.49
C ALA A 131 5.70 18.17 20.98
N GLY A 132 5.86 18.38 22.29
CA GLY A 132 7.15 18.23 22.95
C GLY A 132 7.80 19.47 23.53
N GLY A 133 7.07 20.58 23.70
CA GLY A 133 7.48 21.62 24.65
C GLY A 133 7.39 21.11 26.10
N LYS A 134 8.36 20.34 26.57
CA LYS A 134 8.77 20.33 27.99
C LYS A 134 10.11 21.08 28.03
N ARG A 135 10.08 22.40 28.24
CA ARG A 135 10.34 23.08 29.53
C ARG A 135 11.56 22.51 30.25
N LYS A 136 12.62 23.35 30.26
CA LYS A 136 13.73 23.50 31.23
C LYS A 136 14.21 22.26 31.95
#